data_AF-A0A954ZRN6-F1
#
_entry.id   AF-A0A954ZRN6-F1
#
_cell.length_a   1.000
_cell.length_b   1.000
_cell.length_c   1.000
_cell.angle_alpha   90.00
_cell.angle_beta   90.00
_cell.angle_gamma   90.00
#
_symmetry.space_group_name_H-M   'P 1'
#
loop_
_entity.id
_entity.type
_entity.pdbx_description
1 polymer ?
#
loop_
_entity_poly.entity_id
_entity_poly.type
_entity_poly.pdbx_seq_one_letter_code
_entity_poly.pdbx_strand_id
1 'polypeptide(L)'
;RVLRRRLETFRGVECAAMQFVSFASDSAEKVWEKMGGQLGLLNIKEGETWTAPDAFPRMAGVSMGDGMLPSTVLIALESPVPGTAYIGIFPCGGMAMAYMGIYLYGDNAQSAVEHDEPIWQAWLDNLLPAPQMG
;
A
#
# COMPACT_ATOMS: atom_id res chain seq x y z
N ARG A 1 -10.31 1.06 15.61
CA ARG A 1 -11.32 0.03 16.02
C ARG A 1 -11.45 -1.10 14.99
N VAL A 2 -11.18 -0.84 13.70
CA VAL A 2 -11.22 -1.84 12.61
C VAL A 2 -10.03 -2.82 12.63
N LEU A 3 -8.81 -2.34 12.89
CA LEU A 3 -7.61 -3.20 13.00
C LEU A 3 -7.75 -4.31 14.06
N ARG A 4 -8.34 -4.01 15.23
CA ARG A 4 -8.56 -5.01 16.30
C ARG A 4 -9.53 -6.12 15.86
N ARG A 5 -10.63 -5.78 15.17
CA ARG A 5 -11.59 -6.77 14.65
C ARG A 5 -10.95 -7.68 13.60
N ARG A 6 -10.05 -7.15 12.77
CA ARG A 6 -9.41 -7.92 11.70
C ARG A 6 -8.28 -8.83 12.20
N LEU A 7 -7.52 -8.39 13.21
CA LEU A 7 -6.55 -9.24 13.89
C LEU A 7 -7.20 -10.41 14.64
N GLU A 8 -8.46 -10.27 15.07
CA GLU A 8 -9.24 -11.39 15.63
C GLU A 8 -9.67 -12.40 14.54
N THR A 9 -9.88 -11.95 13.30
CA THR A 9 -10.29 -12.80 12.17
C THR A 9 -9.17 -13.72 11.67
N PHE A 10 -7.90 -13.33 11.81
CA PHE A 10 -6.76 -14.06 11.25
C PHE A 10 -5.81 -14.69 12.29
N ARG A 11 -6.26 -14.79 13.55
CA ARG A 11 -5.46 -15.44 14.60
C ARG A 11 -5.22 -16.92 14.24
N GLY A 12 -3.97 -17.27 13.96
CA GLY A 12 -3.56 -18.64 13.61
C GLY A 12 -3.61 -18.97 12.12
N VAL A 13 -3.91 -18.01 11.26
CA VAL A 13 -3.83 -18.15 9.80
C VAL A 13 -2.44 -17.75 9.33
N GLU A 14 -1.87 -18.49 8.37
CA GLU A 14 -0.59 -18.11 7.75
C GLU A 14 -0.68 -16.70 7.15
N CYS A 15 0.33 -15.90 7.46
CA CYS A 15 0.45 -14.51 7.02
C CYS A 15 1.70 -14.41 6.15
N ALA A 16 1.53 -13.87 4.94
CA ALA A 16 2.64 -13.46 4.08
C ALA A 16 2.56 -11.94 3.89
N ALA A 17 3.69 -11.27 3.87
CA ALA A 17 3.74 -9.82 3.78
C ALA A 17 4.76 -9.38 2.74
N MET A 18 4.43 -8.29 2.06
CA MET A 18 5.36 -7.54 1.21
C MET A 18 5.37 -6.09 1.69
N GLN A 19 6.58 -5.53 1.82
CA GLN A 19 6.79 -4.19 2.36
C GLN A 19 7.78 -3.44 1.49
N PHE A 20 7.40 -2.23 1.12
CA PHE A 20 8.19 -1.38 0.24
C PHE A 20 8.45 -0.04 0.92
N VAL A 21 9.69 0.44 0.79
CA VAL A 21 10.14 1.75 1.26
C VAL A 21 10.91 2.41 0.13
N SER A 22 10.55 3.65 -0.20
CA SER A 22 11.34 4.49 -1.10
C SER A 22 11.39 5.93 -0.59
N PHE A 23 12.38 6.69 -1.04
CA PHE A 23 12.60 8.07 -0.65
C PHE A 23 12.59 8.97 -1.88
N ALA A 24 12.04 10.18 -1.72
CA ALA A 24 12.04 11.21 -2.75
C ALA A 24 12.41 12.57 -2.15
N SER A 25 13.11 13.39 -2.94
CA SER A 25 13.49 14.75 -2.55
C SER A 25 12.33 15.76 -2.58
N ASP A 26 11.22 15.39 -3.20
CA ASP A 26 9.99 16.20 -3.23
C ASP A 26 9.25 16.21 -1.89
N SER A 27 8.28 17.12 -1.75
CA SER A 27 7.41 17.16 -0.57
C SER A 27 6.48 15.95 -0.50
N ALA A 28 6.09 15.57 0.71
CA ALA A 28 5.19 14.43 0.94
C ALA A 28 3.86 14.55 0.15
N GLU A 29 3.33 15.77 0.04
CA GLU A 29 2.12 16.07 -0.73
C GLU A 29 2.30 15.77 -2.23
N LYS A 30 3.36 16.29 -2.86
CA LYS A 30 3.63 16.04 -4.29
C LYS A 30 3.85 14.55 -4.57
N VAL A 31 4.56 13.87 -3.67
CA VAL A 31 4.80 12.42 -3.81
C VAL A 31 3.50 11.65 -3.63
N TRP A 32 2.58 12.09 -2.75
CA TRP A 32 1.27 11.48 -2.59
C TRP A 32 0.37 11.71 -3.79
N GLU A 33 0.33 12.93 -4.35
CA GLU A 33 -0.40 13.22 -5.58
C GLU A 33 0.06 12.30 -6.72
N LYS A 34 1.37 12.06 -6.84
CA LYS A 34 1.94 11.17 -7.85
C LYS A 34 1.62 9.69 -7.58
N MET A 35 1.97 9.19 -6.39
CA MET A 35 1.82 7.78 -6.02
C MET A 35 0.35 7.39 -5.84
N GLY A 36 -0.38 8.14 -5.01
CA GLY A 36 -1.82 7.96 -4.79
C GLY A 36 -2.62 8.20 -6.06
N GLY A 37 -2.20 9.12 -6.94
CA GLY A 37 -2.82 9.34 -8.25
C GLY A 37 -2.74 8.13 -9.17
N GLN A 38 -1.54 7.53 -9.30
CA GLN A 38 -1.38 6.32 -10.12
C GLN A 38 -2.11 5.11 -9.54
N LEU A 39 -2.27 5.02 -8.22
CA LEU A 39 -3.01 3.94 -7.56
C LEU A 39 -4.53 4.18 -7.52
N GLY A 40 -5.02 5.35 -7.95
CA GLY A 40 -6.44 5.70 -7.83
C GLY A 40 -6.91 5.86 -6.38
N LEU A 41 -6.02 6.29 -5.48
CA LEU A 41 -6.28 6.43 -4.03
C LEU A 41 -6.52 7.88 -3.60
N LEU A 42 -6.38 8.86 -4.50
CA LEU A 42 -6.63 10.25 -4.16
C LEU A 42 -8.10 10.45 -3.78
N ASN A 43 -8.32 11.04 -2.61
CA ASN A 43 -9.64 11.38 -2.06
C ASN A 43 -10.59 10.20 -1.84
N ILE A 44 -10.08 8.96 -1.81
CA ILE A 44 -10.89 7.79 -1.50
C ILE A 44 -11.43 7.89 -0.07
N LYS A 45 -12.74 7.66 0.10
CA LYS A 45 -13.40 7.78 1.40
C LYS A 45 -13.52 6.43 2.09
N GLU A 46 -13.65 6.47 3.41
CA GLU A 46 -13.99 5.28 4.19
C GLU A 46 -15.27 4.62 3.64
N GLY A 47 -15.21 3.30 3.43
CA GLY A 47 -16.30 2.50 2.87
C GLY A 47 -16.34 2.43 1.35
N GLU A 48 -15.55 3.23 0.63
CA GLU A 48 -15.49 3.14 -0.83
C GLU A 48 -14.70 1.93 -1.30
N THR A 49 -15.18 1.30 -2.37
CA THR A 49 -14.47 0.21 -3.04
C THR A 49 -13.28 0.77 -3.80
N TRP A 50 -12.16 0.06 -3.70
CA TRP A 50 -10.94 0.33 -4.44
C TRP A 50 -10.54 -0.89 -5.26
N THR A 51 -10.01 -0.65 -6.45
CA THR A 51 -9.34 -1.65 -7.27
C THR A 51 -8.10 -1.01 -7.84
N ALA A 52 -6.96 -1.68 -7.71
CA ALA A 52 -5.72 -1.27 -8.34
C ALA A 52 -5.93 -1.20 -9.86
N PRO A 53 -5.44 -0.15 -10.54
CA PRO A 53 -5.57 -0.04 -11.99
C PRO A 53 -4.95 -1.25 -12.72
N ASP A 54 -5.43 -1.54 -13.94
CA ASP A 54 -5.04 -2.73 -14.72
C ASP A 54 -3.53 -2.86 -15.01
N ALA A 55 -2.77 -1.77 -14.86
CA ALA A 55 -1.31 -1.77 -14.98
C ALA A 55 -0.59 -2.44 -13.78
N PHE A 56 -1.32 -2.77 -12.71
CA PHE A 56 -0.80 -3.33 -11.47
C PHE A 56 -1.28 -4.76 -11.24
N PRO A 57 -0.60 -5.53 -10.37
CA PRO A 57 -1.15 -6.79 -9.88
C PRO A 57 -2.56 -6.61 -9.32
N ARG A 58 -3.42 -7.61 -9.57
CA ARG A 58 -4.83 -7.54 -9.20
C ARG A 58 -4.97 -7.40 -7.68
N MET A 59 -5.38 -6.22 -7.24
CA MET A 59 -5.64 -5.93 -5.84
C MET A 59 -6.94 -5.15 -5.72
N ALA A 60 -7.82 -5.58 -4.83
CA ALA A 60 -9.11 -4.93 -4.63
C ALA A 60 -9.54 -5.04 -3.18
N GLY A 61 -10.33 -4.07 -2.72
CA GLY A 61 -10.80 -4.03 -1.36
C GLY A 61 -11.67 -2.83 -1.06
N VAL A 62 -11.85 -2.55 0.22
CA VAL A 62 -12.63 -1.41 0.72
C VAL A 62 -11.74 -0.50 1.54
N SER A 63 -11.78 0.80 1.26
CA SER A 63 -11.08 1.79 2.08
C SER A 63 -11.62 1.78 3.51
N MET A 64 -10.72 1.71 4.47
CA MET A 64 -11.02 1.85 5.89
C MET A 64 -10.83 3.31 6.36
N GLY A 65 -10.70 4.24 5.41
CA GLY A 65 -10.45 5.66 5.64
C GLY A 65 -8.95 6.01 5.65
N ASP A 66 -8.69 7.25 6.01
CA ASP A 66 -7.34 7.78 6.16
C ASP A 66 -6.59 7.01 7.25
N GLY A 67 -5.28 6.86 7.05
CA GLY A 67 -4.37 6.29 8.04
C GLY A 67 -4.03 7.28 9.16
N MET A 68 -2.77 7.27 9.61
CA MET A 68 -2.34 8.21 10.66
C MET A 68 -2.14 9.65 10.16
N LEU A 69 -1.98 9.84 8.85
CA LEU A 69 -1.70 11.13 8.20
C LEU A 69 -2.62 11.34 6.97
N PRO A 70 -2.84 12.60 6.52
CA PRO A 70 -3.66 12.87 5.34
C PRO A 70 -3.18 12.21 4.04
N SER A 71 -1.88 11.90 3.93
CA SER A 71 -1.28 11.21 2.79
C SER A 71 -1.15 9.70 3.00
N THR A 72 -2.07 9.10 3.77
CA THR A 72 -2.06 7.66 4.08
C THR A 72 -3.46 7.08 3.99
N VAL A 73 -3.57 5.84 3.53
CA VAL A 73 -4.83 5.10 3.43
C VAL A 73 -4.64 3.68 3.95
N LEU A 74 -5.69 3.16 4.57
CA LEU A 74 -5.76 1.77 5.00
C LEU A 74 -6.84 1.05 4.20
N ILE A 75 -6.52 -0.10 3.59
CA ILE A 75 -7.45 -0.83 2.72
C ILE A 75 -7.66 -2.24 3.25
N ALA A 76 -8.93 -2.60 3.38
CA ALA A 76 -9.40 -3.95 3.64
C ALA A 76 -9.36 -4.76 2.34
N LEU A 77 -8.30 -5.53 2.10
CA LEU A 77 -8.17 -6.30 0.85
C LEU A 77 -9.08 -7.53 0.82
N GLU A 78 -9.68 -7.77 -0.34
CA GLU A 78 -10.49 -8.94 -0.70
C GLU A 78 -9.85 -9.76 -1.83
N SER A 79 -9.01 -9.12 -2.65
CA SER A 79 -8.25 -9.73 -3.76
C SER A 79 -6.79 -9.24 -3.72
N PRO A 80 -5.78 -10.08 -4.07
CA PRO A 80 -5.87 -11.44 -4.63
C PRO A 80 -6.32 -12.49 -3.60
N VAL A 81 -6.08 -12.22 -2.32
CA VAL A 81 -6.59 -12.96 -1.16
C VAL A 81 -6.96 -11.97 -0.06
N PRO A 82 -7.69 -12.39 0.99
CA PRO A 82 -7.99 -11.51 2.12
C PRO A 82 -6.72 -10.93 2.77
N GLY A 83 -6.72 -9.63 3.00
CA GLY A 83 -5.51 -8.94 3.47
C GLY A 83 -5.73 -7.55 4.03
N THR A 84 -4.67 -6.81 4.28
CA THR A 84 -4.71 -5.39 4.62
C THR A 84 -3.55 -4.68 3.96
N ALA A 85 -3.82 -3.56 3.32
CA ALA A 85 -2.78 -2.67 2.80
C ALA A 85 -2.75 -1.38 3.62
N TYR A 86 -1.55 -0.95 4.00
CA TYR A 86 -1.28 0.38 4.52
C TYR A 86 -0.34 1.08 3.55
N ILE A 87 -0.82 2.16 2.94
CA ILE A 87 -0.12 2.84 1.86
C ILE A 87 -0.07 4.32 2.22
N GLY A 88 1.09 4.95 2.07
CA GLY A 88 1.16 6.40 2.20
C GLY A 88 2.55 7.00 2.18
N ILE A 89 2.57 8.32 2.31
CA ILE A 89 3.76 9.15 2.30
C ILE A 89 3.94 9.84 3.65
N PHE A 90 5.17 9.84 4.14
CA PHE A 90 5.55 10.42 5.42
C PHE A 90 6.63 11.49 5.20
N PRO A 91 6.51 12.69 5.79
CA PRO A 91 7.61 13.64 5.85
C PRO A 91 8.81 13.02 6.60
N CYS A 92 10.01 13.09 6.03
CA CYS A 92 11.23 12.49 6.58
C CYS A 92 12.43 13.43 6.38
N GLY A 93 12.75 14.25 7.37
CA GLY A 93 14.00 15.04 7.36
C GLY A 93 14.20 15.97 6.16
N GLY A 94 13.11 16.54 5.61
CA GLY A 94 13.15 17.37 4.41
C GLY A 94 12.94 16.61 3.09
N MET A 95 12.87 15.28 3.16
CA MET A 95 12.46 14.38 2.08
C MET A 95 11.05 13.82 2.35
N ALA A 96 10.52 13.08 1.40
CA ALA A 96 9.33 12.25 1.55
C ALA A 96 9.72 10.77 1.56
N MET A 97 9.16 10.01 2.49
CA MET A 97 9.27 8.56 2.54
C MET A 97 7.94 7.94 2.07
N ALA A 98 7.99 7.19 0.97
CA ALA A 98 6.88 6.35 0.53
C ALA A 98 6.95 5.01 1.26
N TYR A 99 5.81 4.55 1.77
CA TYR A 99 5.67 3.25 2.40
C TYR A 99 4.43 2.52 1.88
N MET A 100 4.61 1.24 1.60
CA MET A 100 3.52 0.30 1.32
C MET A 100 3.74 -0.96 2.13
N GLY A 101 2.81 -1.31 3.01
CA GLY A 101 2.80 -2.57 3.74
C GLY A 101 1.55 -3.34 3.41
N ILE A 102 1.69 -4.50 2.77
CA ILE A 102 0.58 -5.36 2.37
C ILE A 102 0.73 -6.69 3.11
N TYR A 103 -0.30 -7.04 3.88
CA TYR A 103 -0.36 -8.25 4.71
C TYR A 103 -1.49 -9.13 4.20
N LEU A 104 -1.15 -10.27 3.64
CA LEU A 104 -2.07 -11.23 3.04
C LEU A 104 -2.22 -12.45 3.96
N TYR A 105 -3.42 -13.02 4.00
CA TYR A 105 -3.74 -14.14 4.87
C TYR A 105 -4.38 -15.30 4.11
N GLY A 106 -4.07 -16.52 4.53
CA GLY A 106 -4.63 -17.77 4.01
C GLY A 106 -3.67 -18.52 3.09
N ASP A 107 -4.09 -19.71 2.64
CA ASP A 107 -3.23 -20.70 1.97
C ASP A 107 -2.54 -20.20 0.69
N ASN A 108 -3.10 -19.17 0.04
CA ASN A 108 -2.58 -18.59 -1.19
C ASN A 108 -1.78 -17.29 -0.97
N ALA A 109 -1.60 -16.85 0.28
CA ALA A 109 -0.93 -15.59 0.60
C ALA A 109 0.54 -15.57 0.14
N GLN A 110 1.27 -16.65 0.39
CA GLN A 110 2.69 -16.76 0.01
C GLN A 110 2.87 -16.71 -1.50
N SER A 111 2.09 -17.50 -2.26
CA SER A 111 2.13 -17.49 -3.72
C SER A 111 1.76 -16.13 -4.32
N ALA A 112 0.82 -15.40 -3.70
CA ALA A 112 0.47 -14.05 -4.12
C ALA A 112 1.63 -13.06 -3.89
N VAL A 113 2.30 -13.14 -2.73
CA VAL A 113 3.49 -12.32 -2.46
C VAL A 113 4.60 -12.61 -3.48
N GLU A 114 4.94 -13.88 -3.71
CA GLU A 114 6.01 -14.26 -4.64
C GLU A 114 5.77 -13.77 -6.08
N HIS A 115 4.51 -13.73 -6.52
CA HIS A 115 4.14 -13.21 -7.84
C HIS A 115 4.12 -11.67 -7.88
N ASP A 116 3.50 -11.03 -6.88
CA ASP A 116 3.17 -9.60 -6.94
C ASP A 116 4.32 -8.69 -6.46
N GLU A 117 5.10 -9.14 -5.47
CA GLU A 117 6.17 -8.36 -4.84
C GLU A 117 7.18 -7.77 -5.85
N PRO A 118 7.77 -8.53 -6.78
CA PRO A 118 8.73 -7.97 -7.74
C PRO A 118 8.11 -6.92 -8.68
N ILE A 119 6.81 -7.02 -8.97
CA ILE A 119 6.09 -6.07 -9.83
C ILE A 119 5.88 -4.75 -9.09
N TRP A 120 5.45 -4.82 -7.82
CA TRP A 120 5.29 -3.65 -6.96
C TRP A 120 6.61 -2.94 -6.68
N GLN A 121 7.69 -3.69 -6.40
CA GLN A 121 9.02 -3.13 -6.20
C GLN A 121 9.50 -2.39 -7.46
N ALA A 122 9.43 -3.04 -8.62
CA ALA A 122 9.87 -2.44 -9.88
C ALA A 122 9.07 -1.17 -10.22
N TRP A 123 7.77 -1.14 -9.96
CA TRP A 123 6.98 0.07 -10.14
C TRP A 123 7.43 1.19 -9.19
N LEU A 124 7.61 0.89 -7.90
CA LEU A 124 8.00 1.91 -6.92
C LEU A 124 9.38 2.51 -7.25
N ASP A 125 10.33 1.67 -7.67
CA ASP A 125 11.67 2.09 -8.09
C ASP A 125 11.63 3.01 -9.32
N ASN A 126 10.73 2.73 -10.27
CA ASN A 126 10.52 3.59 -11.44
C ASN A 126 9.77 4.89 -11.10
N LEU A 127 8.83 4.83 -10.15
CA LEU A 127 8.04 5.98 -9.73
C LEU A 127 8.91 6.99 -8.97
N LEU A 128 9.72 6.48 -8.04
CA LEU A 128 10.54 7.25 -7.12
C LEU A 128 12.00 6.76 -7.25
N PRO A 129 12.68 7.16 -8.34
CA PRO A 129 14.08 6.79 -8.53
C PRO A 129 14.88 7.36 -7.35
N ALA A 130 15.82 6.55 -6.85
CA ALA A 130 16.65 6.93 -5.72
C ALA A 130 17.25 8.33 -5.95
N PRO A 131 17.21 9.22 -4.95
CA PRO A 131 17.79 10.55 -5.08
C PRO A 131 19.27 10.39 -5.46
N GLN A 132 19.65 10.96 -6.61
CA GLN A 132 21.04 10.96 -7.03
C GLN A 132 21.84 11.73 -5.98
N MET A 133 22.69 11.01 -5.24
CA MET A 133 23.68 11.63 -4.38
C MET A 133 24.69 12.33 -5.29
N GLY A 134 24.61 13.66 -5.34
CA GLY A 134 25.60 14.52 -5.99
C GLY A 134 26.86 14.67 -5.14
#